data_AF-A0A519RT96-F1
#
_entry.id   AF-A0A519RT96-F1
#
_cell.length_a   1.000
_cell.length_b   1.000
_cell.length_c   1.000
_cell.angle_alpha   90.00
_cell.angle_beta   90.00
_cell.angle_gamma   90.00
#
_symmetry.space_group_name_H-M   'P 1'
#
loop_
_entity.id
_entity.type
_entity.pdbx_description
1 polymer ?
#
loop_
_entity_poly.entity_id
_entity_poly.type
_entity_poly.pdbx_seq_one_letter_code
_entity_poly.pdbx_strand_id
1 'polypeptide(L)'
;MLNHIFEMGSISESHIHLLPINQNINPCIVMNTISALFSKQANSTPKNIALVIDDQYLTYHELEIRSNQLAHYLIEKGVTTEDLIPICINRSFEMIIGILGILKAGGVYVPIDPLYPDERIKYIFNDTESTIALTDKQNFGKLQGLFPDINLIQINNIALDGENLNNNFPDTSLTPQNLAYIIYTSGSTGNPKGVMIEHHSVCNFILGQANLYNVSTGENILQLLNVCFDAAVEQIFLALLTGAKLTLIHDTDLKDNELLGEIICRNGITHLFSTPTLLENLSPETHSSLKTVVTVGDVCRQELVTKWASNVKFYNAYGPTETTVAATAYLCDLETVGNFTIIPIGKPLQHVKIYILDEHLNLVEDEDSGEIFIGGSRLARGYLNQPNLTAKAFIENPFVSGERIYKTGDIGKRTSSGEIVFLGRIDEQVKISG
;
A
#
# COMPACT_ATOMS: atom_id res chain seq x y z
N MET A 1 -23.54 20.41 7.28
CA MET A 1 -23.40 19.04 6.74
C MET A 1 -24.75 18.38 6.45
N LEU A 2 -25.80 18.60 7.27
CA LEU A 2 -27.17 18.14 6.96
C LEU A 2 -27.85 18.92 5.81
N ASN A 3 -27.57 20.22 5.63
CA ASN A 3 -28.26 21.05 4.64
C ASN A 3 -27.82 20.83 3.17
N HIS A 4 -26.76 20.05 2.91
CA HIS A 4 -26.38 19.67 1.53
C HIS A 4 -26.90 18.28 1.12
N ILE A 5 -27.58 17.56 2.02
CA ILE A 5 -28.17 16.25 1.73
C ILE A 5 -29.58 16.41 1.10
N PHE A 6 -30.25 17.54 1.34
CA PHE A 6 -31.65 17.76 0.93
C PHE A 6 -31.87 18.20 -0.52
N GLU A 7 -30.82 18.38 -1.34
CA GLU A 7 -30.98 18.63 -2.79
C GLU A 7 -30.98 17.35 -3.64
N MET A 8 -30.94 16.16 -3.02
CA MET A 8 -30.88 14.88 -3.74
C MET A 8 -32.25 14.19 -3.75
N GLY A 9 -33.00 14.38 -4.84
CA GLY A 9 -34.29 13.73 -5.10
C GLY A 9 -34.24 12.22 -5.38
N SER A 10 -33.23 11.48 -4.91
CA SER A 10 -33.04 10.05 -5.20
C SER A 10 -32.99 9.12 -3.98
N ILE A 11 -32.95 9.64 -2.75
CA ILE A 11 -32.86 8.82 -1.53
C ILE A 11 -34.03 9.15 -0.61
N SER A 12 -34.82 8.15 -0.22
CA SER A 12 -35.87 8.36 0.79
C SER A 12 -35.24 8.68 2.15
N GLU A 13 -35.91 9.52 2.95
CA GLU A 13 -35.44 9.89 4.30
C GLU A 13 -35.12 8.67 5.19
N SER A 14 -35.80 7.54 4.96
CA SER A 14 -35.55 6.27 5.64
C SER A 14 -34.13 5.71 5.42
N HIS A 15 -33.49 5.96 4.29
CA HIS A 15 -32.20 5.38 3.92
C HIS A 15 -30.99 6.30 4.21
N ILE A 16 -31.20 7.49 4.77
CA ILE A 16 -30.10 8.42 5.08
C ILE A 16 -29.09 7.82 6.06
N HIS A 17 -29.54 6.98 6.99
CA HIS A 17 -28.68 6.28 7.94
C HIS A 17 -27.75 5.26 7.26
N LEU A 18 -28.09 4.81 6.04
CA LEU A 18 -27.29 3.87 5.26
C LEU A 18 -26.14 4.54 4.51
N LEU A 19 -26.19 5.87 4.35
CA LEU A 19 -25.07 6.61 3.78
C LEU A 19 -23.86 6.53 4.72
N PRO A 20 -22.63 6.47 4.18
CA PRO A 20 -21.43 6.50 4.98
C PRO A 20 -21.29 7.86 5.69
N ILE A 21 -21.85 7.96 6.90
CA ILE A 21 -21.65 9.09 7.81
C ILE A 21 -20.40 8.77 8.64
N ASN A 22 -19.24 9.20 8.15
CA ASN A 22 -18.00 9.02 8.91
C ASN A 22 -18.04 9.89 10.18
N GLN A 23 -18.11 9.26 11.35
CA GLN A 23 -18.11 9.96 12.64
C GLN A 23 -16.70 10.37 13.11
N ASN A 24 -15.63 9.85 12.47
CA ASN A 24 -14.23 10.07 12.83
C ASN A 24 -13.42 10.71 11.69
N ILE A 25 -13.85 11.87 11.19
CA ILE A 25 -13.09 12.59 10.14
C ILE A 25 -12.15 13.58 10.82
N ASN A 26 -10.83 13.41 10.65
CA ASN A 26 -9.97 14.58 10.57
C ASN A 26 -10.32 15.28 9.25
N PRO A 27 -11.04 16.41 9.26
CA PRO A 27 -11.69 16.96 8.06
C PRO A 27 -10.72 17.34 6.95
N CYS A 28 -9.42 17.45 7.25
CA CYS A 28 -8.41 17.91 6.32
C CYS A 28 -7.74 16.73 5.60
N ILE A 29 -8.05 16.57 4.31
CA ILE A 29 -7.26 15.73 3.41
C ILE A 29 -5.86 16.31 3.32
N VAL A 30 -4.84 15.47 3.55
CA VAL A 30 -3.45 15.88 3.47
C VAL A 30 -3.05 15.98 2.00
N MET A 31 -2.86 17.22 1.54
CA MET A 31 -2.37 17.54 0.20
C MET A 31 -0.86 17.70 0.24
N ASN A 32 -0.14 16.57 0.29
CA ASN A 32 1.31 16.53 0.34
C ASN A 32 1.86 15.39 -0.54
N THR A 33 3.16 15.38 -0.77
CA THR A 33 3.85 14.29 -1.47
C THR A 33 4.58 13.40 -0.47
N ILE A 34 4.73 12.13 -0.83
CA ILE A 34 5.50 11.15 -0.03
C ILE A 34 6.92 11.68 0.20
N SER A 35 7.56 12.19 -0.86
CA SER A 35 8.91 12.74 -0.83
C SER A 35 9.06 13.89 0.17
N ALA A 36 8.10 14.82 0.21
CA ALA A 36 8.13 15.95 1.11
C ALA A 36 7.84 15.55 2.57
N LEU A 37 6.91 14.62 2.81
CA LEU A 37 6.68 14.08 4.16
C LEU A 37 7.90 13.31 4.68
N PHE A 38 8.55 12.52 3.83
CA PHE A 38 9.78 11.81 4.19
C PHE A 38 10.91 12.80 4.52
N SER A 39 11.15 13.81 3.67
CA SER A 39 12.20 14.80 3.93
C SER A 39 11.95 15.59 5.24
N LYS A 40 10.69 15.92 5.53
CA LYS A 40 10.31 16.52 6.82
C LYS A 40 10.63 15.59 8.00
N GLN A 41 10.31 14.30 7.90
CA GLN A 41 10.62 13.32 8.94
C GLN A 41 12.12 13.14 9.11
N ALA A 42 12.87 13.03 8.02
CA ALA A 42 14.33 12.88 8.04
C ALA A 42 15.03 14.06 8.72
N ASN A 43 14.54 15.28 8.49
CA ASN A 43 15.03 16.48 9.19
C ASN A 43 14.63 16.52 10.67
N SER A 44 13.52 15.90 11.05
CA SER A 44 13.03 15.87 12.43
C SER A 44 13.79 14.85 13.29
N THR A 45 14.21 13.73 12.70
CA THR A 45 14.91 12.63 13.40
C THR A 45 16.15 12.14 12.64
N PRO A 46 17.11 13.02 12.30
CA PRO A 46 18.19 12.69 11.35
C PRO A 46 19.11 11.55 11.83
N LYS A 47 19.28 11.42 13.15
CA LYS A 47 20.15 10.41 13.76
C LYS A 47 19.44 9.08 14.05
N ASN A 48 18.12 9.01 13.89
CA ASN A 48 17.40 7.78 14.10
C ASN A 48 17.71 6.81 12.95
N ILE A 49 17.69 5.52 13.25
CA ILE A 49 17.84 4.47 12.24
C ILE A 49 16.55 4.41 11.41
N ALA A 50 16.68 4.57 10.09
CA ALA A 50 15.59 4.41 9.14
C ALA A 50 15.51 2.97 8.64
N LEU A 51 16.63 2.40 8.18
CA LEU A 51 16.69 1.08 7.57
C LEU A 51 17.64 0.17 8.34
N VAL A 52 17.30 -1.11 8.44
CA VAL A 52 18.18 -2.17 8.96
C VAL A 52 18.09 -3.37 8.04
N ILE A 53 19.24 -4.00 7.75
CA ILE A 53 19.32 -5.34 7.18
C ILE A 53 20.52 -6.03 7.83
N ASP A 54 20.30 -7.19 8.44
CA ASP A 54 21.29 -7.84 9.31
C ASP A 54 21.90 -6.87 10.34
N ASP A 55 23.22 -6.75 10.38
CA ASP A 55 23.97 -5.85 11.27
C ASP A 55 24.24 -4.47 10.62
N GLN A 56 23.75 -4.24 9.40
CA GLN A 56 23.89 -2.98 8.68
C GLN A 56 22.67 -2.09 8.92
N TYR A 57 22.89 -0.78 8.90
CA TYR A 57 21.81 0.19 9.05
C TYR A 57 22.11 1.47 8.26
N LEU A 58 21.02 2.21 7.97
CA LEU A 58 21.09 3.60 7.53
C LEU A 58 20.23 4.46 8.43
N THR A 59 20.76 5.61 8.82
CA THR A 59 20.01 6.66 9.48
C THR A 59 19.07 7.36 8.50
N TYR A 60 18.09 8.07 9.03
CA TYR A 60 17.21 8.93 8.25
C TYR A 60 17.99 9.99 7.44
N HIS A 61 19.06 10.54 8.02
CA HIS A 61 19.90 11.52 7.34
C HIS A 61 20.67 10.92 6.15
N GLU A 62 21.28 9.74 6.34
CA GLU A 62 21.99 9.05 5.26
C GLU A 62 21.04 8.62 4.14
N LEU A 63 19.84 8.15 4.49
CA LEU A 63 18.82 7.80 3.50
C LEU A 63 18.33 9.03 2.72
N GLU A 64 18.11 10.17 3.38
CA GLU A 64 17.75 11.44 2.73
C GLU A 64 18.83 11.89 1.74
N ILE A 65 20.11 11.86 2.14
CA ILE A 65 21.23 12.23 1.28
C ILE A 65 21.27 11.32 0.04
N ARG A 66 21.33 10.00 0.23
CA ARG A 66 21.47 9.03 -0.86
C ARG A 66 20.30 9.08 -1.83
N SER A 67 19.07 9.23 -1.32
CA SER A 67 17.89 9.35 -2.17
C SER A 67 17.81 10.70 -2.90
N ASN A 68 18.25 11.81 -2.31
CA ASN A 68 18.35 13.10 -3.00
C ASN A 68 19.40 13.05 -4.12
N GLN A 69 20.57 12.45 -3.88
CA GLN A 69 21.61 12.32 -4.91
C GLN A 69 21.15 11.43 -6.07
N LEU A 70 20.46 10.33 -5.77
CA LEU A 70 19.87 9.50 -6.83
C LEU A 70 18.82 10.29 -7.62
N ALA A 71 18.00 11.10 -6.96
CA ALA A 71 17.01 11.92 -7.63
C ALA A 71 17.65 12.95 -8.57
N HIS A 72 18.71 13.65 -8.15
CA HIS A 72 19.47 14.55 -9.04
C HIS A 72 20.07 13.79 -10.23
N TYR A 73 20.64 12.61 -9.99
CA TYR A 73 21.15 11.77 -11.07
C TYR A 73 20.05 11.39 -12.07
N LEU A 74 18.86 11.00 -11.60
CA LEU A 74 17.72 10.69 -12.46
C LEU A 74 17.26 11.91 -13.28
N ILE A 75 17.20 13.08 -12.66
CA ILE A 75 16.89 14.34 -13.34
C ILE A 75 17.93 14.65 -14.43
N GLU A 76 19.23 14.45 -14.16
CA GLU A 76 20.30 14.58 -15.16
C GLU A 76 20.18 13.57 -16.31
N LYS A 77 19.56 12.41 -16.06
CA LYS A 77 19.21 11.42 -17.10
C LYS A 77 17.92 11.76 -17.85
N GLY A 78 17.26 12.86 -17.50
CA GLY A 78 16.07 13.36 -18.19
C GLY A 78 14.75 12.90 -17.58
N VAL A 79 14.74 12.34 -16.37
CA VAL A 79 13.49 12.03 -15.65
C VAL A 79 12.77 13.33 -15.28
N THR A 80 11.48 13.36 -15.57
CA THR A 80 10.56 14.47 -15.31
C THR A 80 9.32 14.00 -14.54
N THR A 81 8.42 14.94 -14.22
CA THR A 81 7.22 14.64 -13.44
C THR A 81 6.31 13.63 -14.15
N GLU A 82 5.92 12.58 -13.43
CA GLU A 82 5.13 11.43 -13.90
C GLU A 82 5.80 10.49 -14.91
N ASP A 83 7.11 10.61 -15.17
CA ASP A 83 7.81 9.58 -15.94
C ASP A 83 7.78 8.24 -15.17
N LEU A 84 7.39 7.18 -15.87
CA LEU A 84 7.29 5.83 -15.30
C LEU A 84 8.67 5.19 -15.27
N ILE A 85 9.16 4.84 -14.08
CA ILE A 85 10.49 4.24 -13.89
C ILE A 85 10.33 2.82 -13.35
N PRO A 86 10.46 1.79 -14.20
CA PRO A 86 10.59 0.41 -13.74
C PRO A 86 11.74 0.25 -12.75
N ILE A 87 11.47 -0.43 -11.64
CA ILE A 87 12.45 -0.76 -10.62
C ILE A 87 12.44 -2.26 -10.36
N CYS A 88 13.54 -2.92 -10.73
CA CYS A 88 13.72 -4.36 -10.60
C CYS A 88 15.00 -4.63 -9.80
N ILE A 89 14.86 -4.60 -8.48
CA ILE A 89 15.94 -4.71 -7.50
C ILE A 89 15.48 -5.68 -6.41
N ASN A 90 16.37 -6.59 -5.99
CA ASN A 90 16.15 -7.42 -4.80
C ASN A 90 16.05 -6.56 -3.54
N ARG A 91 15.39 -7.08 -2.50
CA ARG A 91 15.22 -6.32 -1.27
C ARG A 91 16.57 -5.95 -0.64
N SER A 92 16.85 -4.65 -0.60
CA SER A 92 18.09 -4.08 -0.08
C SER A 92 17.89 -2.60 0.29
N PHE A 93 18.93 -1.94 0.81
CA PHE A 93 18.90 -0.49 0.97
C PHE A 93 18.73 0.25 -0.35
N GLU A 94 19.36 -0.24 -1.42
CA GLU A 94 19.23 0.33 -2.75
C GLU A 94 17.81 0.26 -3.30
N MET A 95 17.02 -0.77 -2.95
CA MET A 95 15.60 -0.80 -3.31
C MET A 95 14.87 0.43 -2.74
N ILE A 96 15.07 0.73 -1.45
CA ILE A 96 14.41 1.85 -0.78
C ILE A 96 14.96 3.21 -1.26
N ILE A 97 16.28 3.31 -1.44
CA ILE A 97 16.92 4.49 -2.03
C ILE A 97 16.37 4.73 -3.44
N GLY A 98 16.21 3.68 -4.25
CA GLY A 98 15.63 3.69 -5.58
C GLY A 98 14.22 4.23 -5.60
N ILE A 99 13.34 3.68 -4.77
CA ILE A 99 11.95 4.14 -4.62
C ILE A 99 11.91 5.63 -4.25
N LEU A 100 12.64 6.04 -3.19
CA LEU A 100 12.64 7.44 -2.77
C LEU A 100 13.28 8.37 -3.80
N GLY A 101 14.35 7.93 -4.47
CA GLY A 101 15.02 8.70 -5.53
C GLY A 101 14.12 8.97 -6.73
N ILE A 102 13.37 7.96 -7.18
CA ILE A 102 12.36 8.13 -8.24
C ILE A 102 11.29 9.14 -7.81
N LEU A 103 10.71 8.96 -6.61
CA LEU A 103 9.66 9.85 -6.09
C LEU A 103 10.17 11.28 -5.89
N LYS A 104 11.44 11.48 -5.52
CA LYS A 104 12.06 12.80 -5.35
C LYS A 104 12.44 13.46 -6.68
N ALA A 105 12.75 12.67 -7.71
CA ALA A 105 12.91 13.15 -9.09
C ALA A 105 11.57 13.54 -9.74
N GLY A 106 10.45 13.18 -9.10
CA GLY A 106 9.09 13.42 -9.59
C GLY A 106 8.54 12.29 -10.47
N GLY A 107 9.30 11.22 -10.64
CA GLY A 107 8.87 10.03 -11.39
C GLY A 107 7.96 9.11 -10.57
N VAL A 108 7.45 8.08 -11.25
CA VAL A 108 6.53 7.08 -10.72
C VAL A 108 7.25 5.75 -10.67
N TYR A 109 7.41 5.13 -9.50
CA TYR A 109 8.09 3.84 -9.45
C TYR A 109 7.13 2.72 -9.85
N VAL A 110 7.63 1.79 -10.67
CA VAL A 110 6.90 0.60 -11.13
C VAL A 110 7.66 -0.64 -10.68
N PRO A 111 7.33 -1.25 -9.53
CA PRO A 111 8.07 -2.38 -9.00
C PRO A 111 7.88 -3.62 -9.86
N ILE A 112 8.99 -4.32 -10.13
CA ILE A 112 9.03 -5.56 -10.89
C ILE A 112 9.83 -6.59 -10.10
N ASP A 113 9.22 -7.74 -9.86
CA ASP A 113 9.89 -8.85 -9.20
C ASP A 113 10.85 -9.53 -10.19
N PRO A 114 12.16 -9.61 -9.90
CA PRO A 114 13.12 -10.29 -10.77
C PRO A 114 12.80 -11.77 -10.98
N LEU A 115 12.03 -12.40 -10.08
CA LEU A 115 11.59 -13.79 -10.15
C LEU A 115 10.37 -14.00 -11.06
N TYR A 116 9.74 -12.94 -11.58
CA TYR A 116 8.68 -13.09 -12.55
C TYR A 116 9.17 -13.78 -13.83
N PRO A 117 8.29 -14.54 -14.51
CA PRO A 117 8.55 -15.02 -15.86
C PRO A 117 8.91 -13.87 -16.79
N ASP A 118 9.85 -14.09 -17.71
CA ASP A 118 10.35 -13.05 -18.62
C ASP A 118 9.24 -12.39 -19.44
N GLU A 119 8.19 -13.14 -19.82
CA GLU A 119 7.03 -12.60 -20.53
C GLU A 119 6.27 -11.55 -19.70
N ARG A 120 6.13 -11.77 -18.39
CA ARG A 120 5.48 -10.82 -17.49
C ARG A 120 6.35 -9.57 -17.29
N ILE A 121 7.67 -9.76 -17.16
CA ILE A 121 8.61 -8.64 -17.09
C ILE A 121 8.52 -7.80 -18.38
N LYS A 122 8.60 -8.44 -19.56
CA LYS A 122 8.45 -7.77 -20.86
C LYS A 122 7.12 -7.03 -20.99
N TYR A 123 6.03 -7.65 -20.56
CA TYR A 123 4.71 -7.01 -20.58
C TYR A 123 4.71 -5.70 -19.78
N ILE A 124 5.18 -5.73 -18.53
CA ILE A 124 5.20 -4.54 -17.67
C ILE A 124 6.11 -3.46 -18.26
N PHE A 125 7.33 -3.81 -18.67
CA PHE A 125 8.26 -2.85 -19.28
C PHE A 125 7.65 -2.19 -20.53
N ASN A 126 7.03 -2.98 -21.41
CA ASN A 126 6.41 -2.47 -22.63
C ASN A 126 5.21 -1.55 -22.31
N ASP A 127 4.37 -1.90 -21.34
CA ASP A 127 3.20 -1.09 -20.96
C ASP A 127 3.62 0.24 -20.30
N THR A 128 4.80 0.31 -19.69
CA THR A 128 5.35 1.59 -19.19
C THR A 128 5.93 2.51 -20.25
N GLU A 129 6.27 1.98 -21.45
CA GLU A 129 7.00 2.69 -22.51
C GLU A 129 8.29 3.40 -22.02
N SER A 130 8.86 2.94 -20.90
CA SER A 130 9.97 3.64 -20.24
C SER A 130 11.30 3.43 -20.96
N THR A 131 12.07 4.50 -21.10
CA THR A 131 13.43 4.47 -21.64
C THR A 131 14.51 4.32 -20.56
N ILE A 132 14.14 4.40 -19.28
CA ILE A 132 15.05 4.35 -18.12
C ILE A 132 14.48 3.40 -17.08
N ALA A 133 15.31 2.49 -16.56
CA ALA A 133 14.91 1.64 -15.45
C ALA A 133 16.03 1.48 -14.42
N LEU A 134 15.65 1.25 -13.17
CA LEU A 134 16.57 0.96 -12.08
C LEU A 134 16.70 -0.54 -11.88
N THR A 135 17.94 -1.01 -11.70
CA THR A 135 18.23 -2.39 -11.33
C THR A 135 19.46 -2.48 -10.44
N ASP A 136 19.67 -3.65 -9.84
CA ASP A 136 20.85 -3.97 -9.05
C ASP A 136 21.87 -4.77 -9.88
N LYS A 137 23.03 -5.02 -9.26
CA LYS A 137 24.08 -5.82 -9.89
C LYS A 137 23.66 -7.25 -10.25
N GLN A 138 22.77 -7.87 -9.48
CA GLN A 138 22.40 -9.27 -9.66
C GLN A 138 21.47 -9.44 -10.88
N ASN A 139 20.57 -8.50 -11.08
CA ASN A 139 19.53 -8.54 -12.10
C ASN A 139 19.95 -7.87 -13.42
N PHE A 140 20.99 -7.02 -13.40
CA PHE A 140 21.48 -6.27 -14.57
C PHE A 140 21.66 -7.15 -15.81
N GLY A 141 22.36 -8.29 -15.71
CA GLY A 141 22.64 -9.15 -16.85
C GLY A 141 21.38 -9.72 -17.51
N LYS A 142 20.39 -10.14 -16.70
CA LYS A 142 19.09 -10.63 -17.17
C LYS A 142 18.34 -9.52 -17.90
N LEU A 143 18.21 -8.36 -17.27
CA LEU A 143 17.45 -7.23 -17.83
C LEU A 143 18.11 -6.67 -19.09
N GLN A 144 19.44 -6.58 -19.13
CA GLN A 144 20.18 -6.09 -20.30
C GLN A 144 19.97 -7.01 -21.52
N GLY A 145 19.83 -8.32 -21.29
CA GLY A 145 19.50 -9.28 -22.36
C GLY A 145 18.05 -9.18 -22.84
N LEU A 146 17.11 -8.83 -21.93
CA LEU A 146 15.70 -8.66 -22.28
C LEU A 146 15.41 -7.31 -22.94
N PHE A 147 16.15 -6.26 -22.57
CA PHE A 147 15.91 -4.87 -22.96
C PHE A 147 17.23 -4.16 -23.35
N PRO A 148 17.83 -4.49 -24.50
CA PRO A 148 19.11 -3.93 -24.91
C PRO A 148 19.08 -2.41 -25.14
N ASP A 149 17.91 -1.86 -25.48
CA ASP A 149 17.73 -0.44 -25.85
C ASP A 149 17.32 0.46 -24.68
N ILE A 150 17.02 -0.11 -23.51
CA ILE A 150 16.67 0.64 -22.31
C ILE A 150 17.95 1.09 -21.59
N ASN A 151 17.98 2.33 -21.12
CA ASN A 151 19.04 2.81 -20.24
C ASN A 151 18.86 2.20 -18.84
N LEU A 152 19.45 1.03 -18.63
CA LEU A 152 19.46 0.32 -17.35
C LEU A 152 20.48 0.95 -16.40
N ILE A 153 19.97 1.62 -15.37
CA ILE A 153 20.78 2.25 -14.34
C ILE A 153 21.01 1.23 -13.22
N GLN A 154 22.24 0.74 -13.11
CA GLN A 154 22.65 -0.12 -12.00
C GLN A 154 22.93 0.74 -10.76
N ILE A 155 22.01 0.75 -9.81
CA ILE A 155 22.05 1.65 -8.64
C ILE A 155 23.32 1.49 -7.79
N ASN A 156 23.83 0.27 -7.64
CA ASN A 156 25.06 0.01 -6.86
C ASN A 156 26.32 0.62 -7.48
N ASN A 157 26.30 1.01 -8.76
CA ASN A 157 27.44 1.65 -9.43
C ASN A 157 27.42 3.18 -9.31
N ILE A 158 26.33 3.76 -8.83
CA ILE A 158 26.25 5.19 -8.60
C ILE A 158 26.98 5.49 -7.30
N ALA A 159 28.00 6.35 -7.36
CA ALA A 159 28.77 6.77 -6.20
C ALA A 159 27.96 7.75 -5.32
N LEU A 160 26.82 7.29 -4.80
CA LEU A 160 25.94 8.07 -3.92
C LEU A 160 26.66 8.46 -2.61
N ASP A 161 27.69 7.72 -2.19
CA ASP A 161 28.47 8.10 -1.00
C ASP A 161 29.43 9.28 -1.19
N GLY A 162 29.48 9.88 -2.40
CA GLY A 162 30.35 11.02 -2.68
C GLY A 162 29.85 12.33 -2.07
N GLU A 163 30.68 12.99 -1.25
CA GLU A 163 30.40 14.32 -0.65
C GLU A 163 30.18 15.44 -1.69
N ASN A 164 30.56 15.23 -2.95
CA ASN A 164 30.49 16.23 -4.03
C ASN A 164 29.19 16.19 -4.85
N LEU A 165 28.29 15.24 -4.61
CA LEU A 165 27.00 15.19 -5.30
C LEU A 165 25.98 16.09 -4.61
N ASN A 166 25.15 16.78 -5.40
CA ASN A 166 24.05 17.58 -4.85
C ASN A 166 23.11 16.66 -4.05
N ASN A 167 22.95 16.96 -2.77
CA ASN A 167 22.13 16.20 -1.83
C ASN A 167 20.98 17.02 -1.24
N ASN A 168 20.74 18.22 -1.78
CA ASN A 168 19.57 19.01 -1.44
C ASN A 168 18.30 18.33 -1.98
N PHE A 169 17.17 18.55 -1.31
CA PHE A 169 15.88 18.13 -1.82
C PHE A 169 15.67 18.70 -3.23
N PRO A 170 15.41 17.88 -4.26
CA PRO A 170 15.27 18.37 -5.63
C PRO A 170 14.09 19.33 -5.78
N ASP A 171 14.31 20.43 -6.49
CA ASP A 171 13.24 21.34 -6.89
C ASP A 171 12.56 20.80 -8.16
N THR A 172 11.36 20.27 -8.01
CA THR A 172 10.58 19.65 -9.09
C THR A 172 9.17 20.22 -9.12
N SER A 173 8.47 20.07 -10.25
CA SER A 173 7.05 20.44 -10.38
C SER A 173 6.08 19.45 -9.75
N LEU A 174 6.55 18.57 -8.86
CA LEU A 174 5.75 17.50 -8.26
C LEU A 174 4.64 18.05 -7.36
N THR A 175 3.41 17.60 -7.59
CA THR A 175 2.22 17.95 -6.82
C THR A 175 1.63 16.71 -6.12
N PRO A 176 0.81 16.88 -5.07
CA PRO A 176 0.15 15.76 -4.39
C PRO A 176 -0.73 14.89 -5.29
N GLN A 177 -1.26 15.45 -6.38
CA GLN A 177 -2.09 14.74 -7.35
C GLN A 177 -1.27 13.94 -8.36
N ASN A 178 0.04 14.12 -8.40
CA ASN A 178 0.86 13.32 -9.29
C ASN A 178 0.94 11.87 -8.84
N LEU A 179 1.18 10.97 -9.80
CA LEU A 179 1.36 9.56 -9.55
C LEU A 179 2.60 9.32 -8.67
N ALA A 180 2.46 8.43 -7.70
CA ALA A 180 3.54 7.93 -6.86
C ALA A 180 4.03 6.55 -7.33
N TYR A 181 3.10 5.64 -7.63
CA TYR A 181 3.44 4.30 -8.09
C TYR A 181 2.40 3.69 -9.03
N ILE A 182 2.84 2.67 -9.76
CA ILE A 182 1.98 1.77 -10.51
C ILE A 182 2.28 0.33 -10.09
N ILE A 183 1.29 -0.37 -9.55
CA ILE A 183 1.39 -1.80 -9.21
C ILE A 183 0.48 -2.61 -10.14
N TYR A 184 1.02 -3.68 -10.72
CA TYR A 184 0.28 -4.53 -11.64
C TYR A 184 -0.45 -5.66 -10.90
N THR A 185 -1.78 -5.67 -11.00
CA THR A 185 -2.63 -6.73 -10.46
C THR A 185 -3.07 -7.69 -11.57
N SER A 186 -3.49 -8.90 -11.20
CA SER A 186 -4.08 -9.86 -12.13
C SER A 186 -5.35 -9.27 -12.76
N GLY A 187 -5.41 -9.24 -14.09
CA GLY A 187 -6.61 -8.82 -14.82
C GLY A 187 -7.53 -10.01 -15.08
N SER A 188 -8.84 -9.81 -14.93
CA SER A 188 -9.86 -10.81 -15.28
C SER A 188 -9.88 -11.18 -16.77
N THR A 189 -9.33 -10.31 -17.63
CA THR A 189 -9.18 -10.53 -19.08
C THR A 189 -7.88 -11.21 -19.48
N GLY A 190 -7.07 -11.67 -18.51
CA GLY A 190 -5.83 -12.43 -18.72
C GLY A 190 -4.54 -11.61 -18.65
N ASN A 191 -4.55 -10.35 -19.08
CA ASN A 191 -3.36 -9.48 -18.98
C ASN A 191 -3.37 -8.68 -17.66
N PRO A 192 -2.21 -8.52 -16.99
CA PRO A 192 -2.10 -7.68 -15.79
C PRO A 192 -2.49 -6.22 -16.06
N LYS A 193 -3.09 -5.55 -15.07
CA LYS A 193 -3.50 -4.14 -15.16
C LYS A 193 -2.67 -3.29 -14.19
N GLY A 194 -2.03 -2.23 -14.70
CA GLY A 194 -1.25 -1.30 -13.88
C GLY A 194 -2.15 -0.32 -13.14
N VAL A 195 -2.27 -0.44 -11.82
CA VAL A 195 -3.10 0.46 -11.00
C VAL A 195 -2.32 1.73 -10.67
N MET A 196 -2.83 2.89 -11.08
CA MET A 196 -2.17 4.19 -10.94
C MET A 196 -2.57 4.89 -9.64
N ILE A 197 -1.63 5.04 -8.71
CA ILE A 197 -1.87 5.62 -7.38
C ILE A 197 -1.16 6.97 -7.23
N GLU A 198 -1.88 7.96 -6.72
CA GLU A 198 -1.40 9.32 -6.52
C GLU A 198 -0.78 9.52 -5.13
N HIS A 199 0.14 10.48 -5.01
CA HIS A 199 0.84 10.76 -3.76
C HIS A 199 -0.09 11.06 -2.59
N HIS A 200 -1.10 11.92 -2.78
CA HIS A 200 -2.01 12.31 -1.70
C HIS A 200 -2.76 11.09 -1.14
N SER A 201 -3.15 10.13 -1.99
CA SER A 201 -3.84 8.91 -1.56
C SER A 201 -2.97 8.09 -0.60
N VAL A 202 -1.67 7.96 -0.89
CA VAL A 202 -0.71 7.27 -0.02
C VAL A 202 -0.49 8.05 1.27
N CYS A 203 -0.29 9.37 1.20
CA CYS A 203 -0.08 10.20 2.40
C CYS A 203 -1.28 10.11 3.37
N ASN A 204 -2.50 10.21 2.86
CA ASN A 204 -3.71 10.09 3.67
C ASN A 204 -3.87 8.69 4.27
N PHE A 205 -3.56 7.65 3.49
CA PHE A 205 -3.55 6.29 4.01
C PHE A 205 -2.55 6.13 5.16
N ILE A 206 -1.28 6.43 4.94
CA ILE A 206 -0.22 6.20 5.92
C ILE A 206 -0.44 6.99 7.21
N LEU A 207 -0.87 8.25 7.12
CA LEU A 207 -1.15 9.05 8.31
C LEU A 207 -2.37 8.52 9.09
N GLY A 208 -3.38 7.99 8.40
CA GLY A 208 -4.49 7.28 9.03
C GLY A 208 -4.01 6.02 9.77
N GLN A 209 -3.19 5.20 9.12
CA GLN A 209 -2.66 3.96 9.69
C GLN A 209 -1.69 4.20 10.85
N ALA A 210 -0.88 5.25 10.79
CA ALA A 210 0.00 5.65 11.89
C ALA A 210 -0.80 5.92 13.17
N ASN A 211 -1.96 6.59 13.04
CA ASN A 211 -2.87 6.81 14.17
C ASN A 211 -3.57 5.52 14.61
N LEU A 212 -4.05 4.70 13.66
CA LEU A 212 -4.78 3.46 13.97
C LEU A 212 -3.91 2.44 14.71
N TYR A 213 -2.65 2.30 14.29
CA TYR A 213 -1.71 1.31 14.83
C TYR A 213 -0.77 1.89 15.89
N ASN A 214 -0.88 3.19 16.19
CA ASN A 214 0.01 3.92 17.10
C ASN A 214 1.49 3.82 16.70
N VAL A 215 1.79 4.04 15.42
CA VAL A 215 3.18 4.04 14.92
C VAL A 215 3.80 5.43 15.09
N SER A 216 4.96 5.46 15.73
CA SER A 216 5.79 6.65 15.86
C SER A 216 7.27 6.27 15.97
N THR A 217 8.14 7.26 16.17
CA THR A 217 9.53 7.04 16.59
C THR A 217 9.64 5.99 17.70
N GLY A 218 10.56 5.05 17.53
CA GLY A 218 10.82 3.95 18.48
C GLY A 218 10.14 2.63 18.10
N GLU A 219 9.22 2.64 17.14
CA GLU A 219 8.64 1.42 16.58
C GLU A 219 9.53 0.80 15.49
N ASN A 220 9.36 -0.49 15.24
CA ASN A 220 10.09 -1.24 14.24
C ASN A 220 9.15 -2.09 13.37
N ILE A 221 9.14 -1.83 12.07
CA ILE A 221 8.27 -2.49 11.10
C ILE A 221 9.10 -3.45 10.27
N LEU A 222 8.62 -4.69 10.09
CA LEU A 222 9.25 -5.65 9.20
C LEU A 222 8.77 -5.43 7.75
N GLN A 223 9.71 -5.24 6.83
CA GLN A 223 9.45 -5.23 5.39
C GLN A 223 9.43 -6.67 4.87
N LEU A 224 8.29 -7.32 5.04
CA LEU A 224 8.09 -8.74 4.75
C LEU A 224 7.52 -8.98 3.34
N LEU A 225 6.55 -8.15 2.94
CA LEU A 225 5.76 -8.40 1.74
C LEU A 225 6.54 -8.01 0.49
N ASN A 226 6.25 -8.64 -0.63
CA ASN A 226 6.94 -8.33 -1.88
C ASN A 226 6.52 -6.92 -2.36
N VAL A 227 7.48 -6.12 -2.82
CA VAL A 227 7.25 -4.72 -3.24
C VAL A 227 6.34 -4.57 -4.46
N CYS A 228 6.07 -5.67 -5.17
CA CYS A 228 5.06 -5.71 -6.24
C CYS A 228 3.63 -5.86 -5.71
N PHE A 229 3.43 -6.04 -4.39
CA PHE A 229 2.14 -5.93 -3.74
C PHE A 229 2.07 -4.64 -2.92
N ASP A 230 0.92 -3.99 -2.99
CA ASP A 230 0.69 -2.68 -2.38
C ASP A 230 0.75 -2.69 -0.85
N ALA A 231 0.52 -3.82 -0.18
CA ALA A 231 0.76 -3.95 1.25
C ALA A 231 2.23 -3.68 1.67
N ALA A 232 3.20 -3.82 0.75
CA ALA A 232 4.58 -3.39 1.02
C ALA A 232 4.71 -1.85 1.06
N VAL A 233 3.85 -1.11 0.36
CA VAL A 233 3.77 0.37 0.42
C VAL A 233 3.42 0.81 1.84
N GLU A 234 2.51 0.10 2.50
CA GLU A 234 2.19 0.33 3.91
C GLU A 234 3.43 0.11 4.78
N GLN A 235 4.06 -1.07 4.70
CA GLN A 235 5.24 -1.39 5.51
C GLN A 235 6.34 -0.34 5.37
N ILE A 236 6.67 0.03 4.13
CA ILE A 236 7.75 0.98 3.82
C ILE A 236 7.39 2.38 4.34
N PHE A 237 6.28 2.94 3.90
CA PHE A 237 6.00 4.35 4.19
C PHE A 237 5.43 4.58 5.58
N LEU A 238 4.80 3.58 6.21
CA LEU A 238 4.42 3.68 7.62
C LEU A 238 5.65 3.82 8.51
N ALA A 239 6.76 3.17 8.18
CA ALA A 239 8.01 3.37 8.88
C ALA A 239 8.59 4.76 8.58
N LEU A 240 8.84 5.03 7.29
CA LEU A 240 9.61 6.19 6.84
C LEU A 240 8.91 7.54 7.03
N LEU A 241 7.58 7.59 7.12
CA LEU A 241 6.84 8.83 7.33
C LEU A 241 6.53 9.12 8.81
N THR A 242 6.88 8.21 9.72
CA THR A 242 6.57 8.34 11.18
C THR A 242 7.81 8.38 12.07
N GLY A 243 9.01 8.20 11.51
CA GLY A 243 10.26 8.15 12.27
C GLY A 243 10.56 6.78 12.88
N ALA A 244 9.74 5.77 12.58
CA ALA A 244 9.98 4.39 12.95
C ALA A 244 11.09 3.76 12.09
N LYS A 245 11.56 2.59 12.50
CA LYS A 245 12.58 1.81 11.81
C LYS A 245 11.92 0.81 10.85
N LEU A 246 12.50 0.61 9.67
CA LEU A 246 12.14 -0.43 8.73
C LEU A 246 13.25 -1.50 8.71
N THR A 247 12.96 -2.69 9.24
CA THR A 247 13.85 -3.85 9.14
C THR A 247 13.53 -4.61 7.86
N LEU A 248 14.52 -4.79 6.99
CA LEU A 248 14.47 -5.61 5.80
C LEU A 248 14.93 -7.04 6.12
N ILE A 249 14.42 -8.02 5.39
CA ILE A 249 14.75 -9.44 5.49
C ILE A 249 15.13 -9.99 4.11
N HIS A 250 16.17 -10.82 3.97
CA HIS A 250 16.51 -11.36 2.65
C HIS A 250 15.37 -12.22 2.07
N ASP A 251 15.18 -12.16 0.76
CA ASP A 251 14.14 -12.95 0.08
C ASP A 251 14.33 -14.46 0.27
N THR A 252 15.57 -14.90 0.49
CA THR A 252 15.92 -16.30 0.80
C THR A 252 15.36 -16.78 2.13
N ASP A 253 15.18 -15.86 3.09
CA ASP A 253 14.86 -16.18 4.48
C ASP A 253 13.34 -16.24 4.69
N LEU A 254 12.56 -15.69 3.75
CA LEU A 254 11.09 -15.65 3.79
C LEU A 254 10.44 -17.05 3.84
N LYS A 255 11.13 -18.08 3.36
CA LYS A 255 10.59 -19.45 3.28
C LYS A 255 10.80 -20.26 4.57
N ASP A 256 11.59 -19.74 5.49
CA ASP A 256 11.93 -20.40 6.74
C ASP A 256 11.19 -19.71 7.89
N ASN A 257 10.13 -20.36 8.39
CA ASN A 257 9.30 -19.81 9.45
C ASN A 257 10.04 -19.69 10.79
N GLU A 258 11.02 -20.58 11.05
CA GLU A 258 11.82 -20.53 12.27
C GLU A 258 12.77 -19.33 12.22
N LEU A 259 13.48 -19.17 11.11
CA LEU A 259 14.35 -18.03 10.87
C LEU A 259 13.58 -16.70 10.87
N LEU A 260 12.39 -16.65 10.27
CA LEU A 260 11.52 -15.47 10.33
C LEU A 260 11.15 -15.11 11.78
N GLY A 261 10.81 -16.11 12.59
CA GLY A 261 10.55 -15.92 14.02
C GLY A 261 11.77 -15.39 14.78
N GLU A 262 12.97 -15.92 14.48
CA GLU A 262 14.22 -15.42 15.05
C GLU A 262 14.52 -13.97 14.65
N ILE A 263 14.29 -13.61 13.38
CA ILE A 263 14.47 -12.24 12.88
C ILE A 263 13.51 -11.28 13.57
N ILE A 264 12.26 -11.68 13.79
CA ILE A 264 11.26 -10.91 14.54
C ILE A 264 11.78 -10.62 15.96
N CYS A 265 12.25 -11.65 16.66
CA CYS A 265 12.76 -11.53 18.02
C CYS A 265 14.05 -10.71 18.11
N ARG A 266 15.06 -11.06 17.30
CA ARG A 266 16.39 -10.45 17.29
C ARG A 266 16.34 -8.95 17.01
N ASN A 267 15.46 -8.53 16.10
CA ASN A 267 15.33 -7.12 15.71
C ASN A 267 14.34 -6.33 16.56
N GLY A 268 13.62 -6.99 17.48
CA GLY A 268 12.56 -6.38 18.27
C GLY A 268 11.49 -5.76 17.37
N ILE A 269 10.98 -6.51 16.40
CA ILE A 269 9.91 -6.05 15.52
C ILE A 269 8.66 -5.76 16.37
N THR A 270 8.07 -4.58 16.20
CA THR A 270 6.87 -4.18 16.94
C THR A 270 5.59 -4.25 16.10
N HIS A 271 5.72 -4.11 14.78
CA HIS A 271 4.61 -4.17 13.83
C HIS A 271 4.89 -5.17 12.71
N LEU A 272 3.95 -6.09 12.51
CA LEU A 272 4.01 -7.12 11.46
C LEU A 272 2.74 -7.07 10.61
N PHE A 273 2.92 -7.03 9.29
CA PHE A 273 1.84 -7.07 8.30
C PHE A 273 2.05 -8.31 7.44
N SER A 274 1.05 -9.19 7.36
CA SER A 274 1.24 -10.50 6.74
C SER A 274 -0.07 -11.13 6.27
N THR A 275 0.02 -12.14 5.40
CA THR A 275 -1.14 -12.93 5.00
C THR A 275 -1.55 -13.90 6.12
N PRO A 276 -2.83 -14.32 6.18
CA PRO A 276 -3.28 -15.32 7.15
C PRO A 276 -2.42 -16.59 7.14
N THR A 277 -2.09 -17.11 5.95
CA THR A 277 -1.31 -18.34 5.78
C THR A 277 0.05 -18.29 6.46
N LEU A 278 0.77 -17.16 6.39
CA LEU A 278 2.08 -17.06 7.05
C LEU A 278 1.93 -16.92 8.57
N LEU A 279 0.92 -16.18 9.04
CA LEU A 279 0.64 -16.02 10.47
C LEU A 279 0.17 -17.31 11.15
N GLU A 280 -0.44 -18.23 10.40
CA GLU A 280 -0.75 -19.59 10.87
C GLU A 280 0.51 -20.37 11.27
N ASN A 281 1.66 -20.08 10.64
CA ASN A 281 2.93 -20.77 10.89
C ASN A 281 3.81 -20.12 11.98
N LEU A 282 3.49 -18.90 12.42
CA LEU A 282 4.22 -18.19 13.47
C LEU A 282 3.54 -18.29 14.83
N SER A 283 4.30 -18.27 15.91
CA SER A 283 3.77 -18.41 17.28
C SER A 283 3.83 -17.08 18.03
N PRO A 284 2.69 -16.45 18.39
CA PRO A 284 2.71 -15.14 19.04
C PRO A 284 3.45 -15.13 20.38
N GLU A 285 3.40 -16.22 21.14
CA GLU A 285 4.01 -16.35 22.48
C GLU A 285 5.54 -16.20 22.45
N THR A 286 6.19 -16.49 21.33
CA THR A 286 7.64 -16.36 21.19
C THR A 286 8.06 -14.95 20.75
N HIS A 287 7.11 -14.05 20.45
CA HIS A 287 7.36 -12.75 19.83
C HIS A 287 6.88 -11.59 20.72
N SER A 288 7.40 -11.51 21.94
CA SER A 288 7.00 -10.52 22.97
C SER A 288 7.23 -9.05 22.60
N SER A 289 8.02 -8.77 21.56
CA SER A 289 8.23 -7.42 21.04
C SER A 289 7.09 -6.92 20.16
N LEU A 290 6.29 -7.83 19.57
CA LEU A 290 5.15 -7.46 18.73
C LEU A 290 4.09 -6.75 19.56
N LYS A 291 3.63 -5.61 19.07
CA LYS A 291 2.53 -4.82 19.64
C LYS A 291 1.28 -4.90 18.77
N THR A 292 1.49 -4.88 17.46
CA THR A 292 0.41 -4.87 16.46
C THR A 292 0.73 -5.88 15.37
N VAL A 293 -0.26 -6.69 15.02
CA VAL A 293 -0.22 -7.59 13.86
C VAL A 293 -1.43 -7.32 13.00
N VAL A 294 -1.19 -7.07 11.72
CA VAL A 294 -2.24 -6.82 10.73
C VAL A 294 -2.24 -7.96 9.73
N THR A 295 -3.38 -8.63 9.61
CA THR A 295 -3.60 -9.61 8.55
C THR A 295 -4.34 -8.98 7.40
N VAL A 296 -3.89 -9.26 6.17
CA VAL A 296 -4.43 -8.70 4.94
C VAL A 296 -4.23 -9.68 3.79
N GLY A 297 -4.97 -9.49 2.71
CA GLY A 297 -4.79 -10.23 1.47
C GLY A 297 -5.69 -11.45 1.33
N ASP A 298 -6.05 -12.14 2.41
CA ASP A 298 -6.92 -13.32 2.35
C ASP A 298 -7.93 -13.37 3.52
N VAL A 299 -8.82 -14.36 3.54
CA VAL A 299 -9.84 -14.55 4.57
C VAL A 299 -9.19 -14.80 5.94
N CYS A 300 -9.44 -13.90 6.89
CA CYS A 300 -9.09 -14.10 8.29
C CYS A 300 -10.08 -15.05 8.96
N ARG A 301 -9.59 -16.22 9.41
CA ARG A 301 -10.42 -17.20 10.13
C ARG A 301 -10.40 -16.97 11.63
N GLN A 302 -11.45 -17.44 12.30
CA GLN A 302 -11.60 -17.31 13.76
C GLN A 302 -10.43 -17.93 14.53
N GLU A 303 -9.88 -19.05 14.06
CA GLU A 303 -8.73 -19.72 14.69
C GLU A 303 -7.51 -18.80 14.72
N LEU A 304 -7.29 -18.01 13.67
CA LEU A 304 -6.17 -17.07 13.60
C LEU A 304 -6.38 -15.92 14.60
N VAL A 305 -7.61 -15.42 14.72
CA VAL A 305 -7.96 -14.42 15.74
C VAL A 305 -7.71 -14.97 17.15
N THR A 306 -8.20 -16.18 17.44
CA THR A 306 -7.98 -16.84 18.75
C THR A 306 -6.50 -17.01 19.07
N LYS A 307 -5.68 -17.30 18.06
CA LYS A 307 -4.23 -17.44 18.21
C LYS A 307 -3.55 -16.12 18.57
N TRP A 308 -3.87 -15.03 17.88
CA TRP A 308 -3.10 -13.78 17.95
C TRP A 308 -3.66 -12.72 18.89
N ALA A 309 -4.98 -12.56 18.99
CA ALA A 309 -5.61 -11.40 19.62
C ALA A 309 -5.38 -11.28 21.14
N SER A 310 -4.95 -12.34 21.82
CA SER A 310 -4.57 -12.29 23.25
C SER A 310 -3.19 -11.68 23.50
N ASN A 311 -2.31 -11.69 22.50
CA ASN A 311 -0.90 -11.30 22.65
C ASN A 311 -0.61 -9.92 22.06
N VAL A 312 -1.38 -9.50 21.05
CA VAL A 312 -1.14 -8.28 20.28
C VAL A 312 -2.46 -7.61 19.92
N LYS A 313 -2.41 -6.33 19.51
CA LYS A 313 -3.52 -5.75 18.77
C LYS A 313 -3.58 -6.41 17.39
N PHE A 314 -4.56 -7.28 17.19
CA PHE A 314 -4.72 -8.04 15.96
C PHE A 314 -5.78 -7.38 15.07
N TYR A 315 -5.40 -7.00 13.85
CA TYR A 315 -6.33 -6.36 12.91
C TYR A 315 -6.55 -7.23 11.67
N ASN A 316 -7.80 -7.31 11.22
CA ASN A 316 -8.15 -7.81 9.89
C ASN A 316 -8.38 -6.62 8.96
N ALA A 317 -7.52 -6.42 7.98
CA ALA A 317 -7.59 -5.32 7.02
C ALA A 317 -8.04 -5.82 5.65
N TYR A 318 -8.80 -4.99 4.94
CA TYR A 318 -9.30 -5.27 3.61
C TYR A 318 -9.18 -4.05 2.72
N GLY A 319 -8.71 -4.26 1.50
CA GLY A 319 -8.84 -3.30 0.41
C GLY A 319 -8.27 -3.85 -0.88
N PRO A 320 -8.83 -3.47 -2.03
CA PRO A 320 -8.19 -3.66 -3.32
C PRO A 320 -7.15 -2.56 -3.58
N THR A 321 -6.16 -2.86 -4.43
CA THR A 321 -5.10 -1.93 -4.85
C THR A 321 -5.65 -0.63 -5.42
N GLU A 322 -6.79 -0.70 -6.09
CA GLU A 322 -7.55 0.43 -6.66
C GLU A 322 -8.03 1.46 -5.62
N THR A 323 -7.89 1.16 -4.32
CA THR A 323 -8.32 2.03 -3.22
C THR A 323 -7.17 2.38 -2.27
N THR A 324 -5.94 2.22 -2.75
CA THR A 324 -4.69 2.46 -2.02
C THR A 324 -4.57 1.55 -0.79
N VAL A 325 -4.16 0.30 -1.02
CA VAL A 325 -3.82 -0.72 -0.02
C VAL A 325 -5.01 -1.27 0.78
N ALA A 326 -5.52 -0.54 1.78
CA ALA A 326 -6.60 -1.02 2.65
C ALA A 326 -7.73 0.02 2.79
N ALA A 327 -8.97 -0.38 2.54
CA ALA A 327 -10.16 0.46 2.63
C ALA A 327 -10.83 0.38 4.01
N THR A 328 -10.76 -0.78 4.67
CA THR A 328 -11.38 -1.04 5.98
C THR A 328 -10.42 -1.78 6.91
N ALA A 329 -10.65 -1.67 8.22
CA ALA A 329 -9.97 -2.50 9.21
C ALA A 329 -10.90 -2.85 10.38
N TYR A 330 -10.79 -4.08 10.86
CA TYR A 330 -11.45 -4.59 12.06
C TYR A 330 -10.40 -4.88 13.13
N LEU A 331 -10.58 -4.32 14.34
CA LEU A 331 -9.81 -4.75 15.51
C LEU A 331 -10.43 -6.04 16.04
N CYS A 332 -9.70 -7.15 15.86
CA CYS A 332 -10.14 -8.44 16.32
C CYS A 332 -9.84 -8.58 17.82
N ASP A 333 -10.86 -8.92 18.61
CA ASP A 333 -10.69 -9.28 20.02
C ASP A 333 -11.45 -10.57 20.37
N LEU A 334 -11.04 -11.20 21.47
CA LEU A 334 -11.60 -12.49 21.90
C LEU A 334 -13.03 -12.37 22.45
N GLU A 335 -13.45 -11.18 22.85
CA GLU A 335 -14.78 -10.95 23.44
C GLU A 335 -15.85 -10.91 22.35
N THR A 336 -15.51 -10.36 21.18
CA THR A 336 -16.44 -10.13 20.07
C THR A 336 -16.33 -11.16 18.98
N VAL A 337 -15.21 -11.87 18.84
CA VAL A 337 -14.99 -12.85 17.75
C VAL A 337 -16.09 -13.91 17.69
N GLY A 338 -16.60 -14.36 18.84
CA GLY A 338 -17.67 -15.36 18.91
C GLY A 338 -19.04 -14.87 18.42
N ASN A 339 -19.22 -13.55 18.24
CA ASN A 339 -20.45 -12.96 17.74
C ASN A 339 -20.56 -13.03 16.21
N PHE A 340 -19.48 -13.39 15.52
CA PHE A 340 -19.40 -13.38 14.06
C PHE A 340 -19.14 -14.77 13.52
N THR A 341 -19.96 -15.22 12.58
CA THR A 341 -19.68 -16.45 11.81
C THR A 341 -18.54 -16.23 10.80
N ILE A 342 -18.41 -15.01 10.29
CA ILE A 342 -17.35 -14.58 9.38
C ILE A 342 -16.72 -13.34 9.99
N ILE A 343 -15.39 -13.35 10.18
CA ILE A 343 -14.68 -12.22 10.78
C ILE A 343 -14.90 -10.97 9.92
N PRO A 344 -15.39 -9.86 10.50
CA PRO A 344 -15.59 -8.63 9.75
C PRO A 344 -14.29 -8.12 9.14
N ILE A 345 -14.43 -7.45 8.00
CA ILE A 345 -13.37 -6.62 7.42
C ILE A 345 -13.40 -5.20 8.00
N GLY A 346 -14.39 -4.91 8.84
CA GLY A 346 -14.40 -3.81 9.77
C GLY A 346 -15.08 -2.56 9.23
N LYS A 347 -14.65 -1.40 9.71
CA LYS A 347 -15.21 -0.10 9.33
C LYS A 347 -14.32 0.63 8.32
N PRO A 348 -14.90 1.57 7.53
CA PRO A 348 -14.13 2.42 6.63
C PRO A 348 -12.99 3.13 7.36
N LEU A 349 -11.79 3.09 6.76
CA LEU A 349 -10.64 3.87 7.22
C LEU A 349 -10.83 5.36 6.90
N GLN A 350 -9.93 6.20 7.43
CA GLN A 350 -9.98 7.63 7.18
C GLN A 350 -10.01 7.94 5.67
N HIS A 351 -10.87 8.89 5.31
CA HIS A 351 -11.11 9.34 3.93
C HIS A 351 -11.63 8.27 2.96
N VAL A 352 -12.11 7.13 3.48
CA VAL A 352 -12.80 6.09 2.72
C VAL A 352 -14.30 6.15 3.02
N LYS A 353 -15.10 5.88 1.99
CA LYS A 353 -16.54 5.65 2.09
C LYS A 353 -16.82 4.24 1.56
N ILE A 354 -17.65 3.47 2.27
CA ILE A 354 -18.11 2.16 1.81
C ILE A 354 -19.60 2.25 1.54
N TYR A 355 -20.03 1.67 0.42
CA TYR A 355 -21.42 1.52 0.03
C TYR A 355 -21.69 0.05 -0.26
N ILE A 356 -22.82 -0.47 0.22
CA ILE A 356 -23.29 -1.82 -0.15
C ILE A 356 -24.49 -1.63 -1.06
N LEU A 357 -24.36 -2.01 -2.33
CA LEU A 357 -25.31 -1.68 -3.38
C LEU A 357 -25.91 -2.93 -4.05
N ASP A 358 -27.15 -2.81 -4.51
CA ASP A 358 -27.79 -3.79 -5.39
C ASP A 358 -27.34 -3.64 -6.86
N GLU A 359 -27.86 -4.49 -7.75
CA GLU A 359 -27.55 -4.46 -9.19
C GLU A 359 -28.02 -3.19 -9.93
N HIS A 360 -28.89 -2.40 -9.29
CA HIS A 360 -29.43 -1.14 -9.79
C HIS A 360 -28.77 0.08 -9.13
N LEU A 361 -27.69 -0.12 -8.36
CA LEU A 361 -26.95 0.90 -7.61
C LEU A 361 -27.76 1.59 -6.50
N ASN A 362 -28.78 0.93 -5.95
CA ASN A 362 -29.48 1.37 -4.75
C ASN A 362 -28.78 0.85 -3.50
N LEU A 363 -28.84 1.61 -2.41
CA LEU A 363 -28.41 1.15 -1.09
C LEU A 363 -29.28 -0.02 -0.63
N VAL A 364 -28.64 -1.08 -0.11
CA VAL A 364 -29.33 -2.16 0.60
C VAL A 364 -29.38 -1.85 2.10
N GLU A 365 -30.37 -2.41 2.80
CA GLU A 365 -30.52 -2.28 4.24
C GLU A 365 -29.38 -2.98 5.00
N ASP A 366 -29.21 -2.64 6.27
CA ASP A 366 -28.29 -3.37 7.13
C ASP A 366 -28.70 -4.86 7.20
N GLU A 367 -27.70 -5.73 7.31
CA GLU A 367 -27.78 -7.20 7.22
C GLU A 367 -28.09 -7.78 5.84
N ASP A 368 -28.57 -6.98 4.89
CA ASP A 368 -28.78 -7.41 3.51
C ASP A 368 -27.47 -7.43 2.73
N SER A 369 -27.36 -8.39 1.81
CA SER A 369 -26.17 -8.58 0.99
C SER A 369 -26.23 -7.75 -0.30
N GLY A 370 -25.11 -7.16 -0.67
CA GLY A 370 -24.93 -6.46 -1.94
C GLY A 370 -23.45 -6.39 -2.33
N GLU A 371 -23.16 -5.74 -3.45
CA GLU A 371 -21.79 -5.51 -3.88
C GLU A 371 -21.16 -4.37 -3.08
N ILE A 372 -19.90 -4.56 -2.68
CA ILE A 372 -19.11 -3.57 -1.97
C ILE A 372 -18.58 -2.55 -2.99
N PHE A 373 -18.93 -1.28 -2.81
CA PHE A 373 -18.36 -0.16 -3.55
C PHE A 373 -17.57 0.72 -2.61
N ILE A 374 -16.46 1.26 -3.11
CA ILE A 374 -15.52 2.06 -2.32
C ILE A 374 -15.42 3.45 -2.92
N GLY A 375 -15.61 4.49 -2.12
CA GLY A 375 -15.45 5.89 -2.52
C GLY A 375 -14.47 6.63 -1.62
N GLY A 376 -14.27 7.92 -1.92
CA GLY A 376 -13.43 8.82 -1.14
C GLY A 376 -12.13 9.21 -1.85
N SER A 377 -11.25 9.93 -1.14
CA SER A 377 -10.05 10.53 -1.74
C SER A 377 -8.90 9.55 -1.97
N ARG A 378 -9.09 8.28 -1.60
CA ARG A 378 -8.06 7.23 -1.68
C ARG A 378 -8.21 6.33 -2.91
N LEU A 379 -9.13 6.66 -3.81
CA LEU A 379 -9.28 5.95 -5.08
C LEU A 379 -8.06 6.18 -5.98
N ALA A 380 -7.66 5.14 -6.68
CA ALA A 380 -6.71 5.22 -7.77
C ALA A 380 -7.17 6.19 -8.85
N ARG A 381 -6.21 6.72 -9.62
CA ARG A 381 -6.51 7.50 -10.82
C ARG A 381 -7.26 6.62 -11.83
N GLY A 382 -6.79 5.38 -11.99
CA GLY A 382 -7.37 4.37 -12.88
C GLY A 382 -6.36 3.29 -13.22
N TYR A 383 -6.54 2.66 -14.39
CA TYR A 383 -5.61 1.68 -14.94
C TYR A 383 -4.78 2.28 -16.09
N LEU A 384 -3.46 2.06 -16.04
CA LEU A 384 -2.52 2.50 -17.06
C LEU A 384 -2.94 1.96 -18.44
N ASN A 385 -2.95 2.83 -19.44
CA ASN A 385 -3.30 2.52 -20.84
C ASN A 385 -4.65 1.80 -21.06
N GLN A 386 -5.55 1.82 -20.07
CA GLN A 386 -6.81 1.10 -20.11
C GLN A 386 -8.00 1.99 -19.70
N PRO A 387 -8.31 3.04 -20.49
CA PRO A 387 -9.40 3.98 -20.16
C PRO A 387 -10.78 3.30 -20.14
N ASN A 388 -11.03 2.32 -21.02
CA ASN A 388 -12.29 1.59 -21.06
C ASN A 388 -12.51 0.73 -19.80
N LEU A 389 -11.45 0.07 -19.32
CA LEU A 389 -11.52 -0.69 -18.08
C LEU A 389 -11.68 0.24 -16.88
N THR A 390 -10.98 1.38 -16.91
CA THR A 390 -11.09 2.43 -15.88
C THR A 390 -12.52 2.94 -15.77
N ALA A 391 -13.16 3.31 -16.88
CA ALA A 391 -14.55 3.81 -16.87
C ALA A 391 -15.57 2.77 -16.38
N LYS A 392 -15.29 1.47 -16.57
CA LYS A 392 -16.14 0.38 -16.06
C LYS A 392 -15.97 0.14 -14.56
N ALA A 393 -14.75 0.31 -14.05
CA ALA A 393 -14.43 -0.01 -12.66
C ALA A 393 -14.59 1.20 -11.72
N PHE A 394 -14.33 2.42 -12.20
CA PHE A 394 -14.45 3.67 -11.47
C PHE A 394 -15.60 4.48 -12.05
N ILE A 395 -16.81 4.26 -11.53
CA ILE A 395 -18.04 4.87 -12.01
C ILE A 395 -18.34 6.18 -11.27
N GLU A 396 -19.22 7.00 -11.83
CA GLU A 396 -19.75 8.18 -11.13
C GLU A 396 -20.49 7.76 -9.86
N ASN A 397 -20.29 8.50 -8.77
CA ASN A 397 -20.96 8.25 -7.51
C ASN A 397 -22.43 8.72 -7.59
N PRO A 398 -23.43 7.80 -7.53
CA PRO A 398 -24.83 8.18 -7.66
C PRO A 398 -25.36 8.98 -6.45
N PHE A 399 -24.59 9.04 -5.36
CA PHE A 399 -24.96 9.72 -4.11
C PHE A 399 -24.21 11.02 -3.87
N VAL A 400 -23.14 11.30 -4.63
CA VAL A 400 -22.36 12.53 -4.48
C VAL A 400 -21.84 12.98 -5.84
N SER A 401 -22.48 14.01 -6.41
CA SER A 401 -22.11 14.53 -7.73
C SER A 401 -20.63 14.96 -7.78
N GLY A 402 -19.94 14.56 -8.85
CA GLY A 402 -18.52 14.86 -9.07
C GLY A 402 -17.55 13.94 -8.33
N GLU A 403 -18.02 13.04 -7.45
CA GLU A 403 -17.19 11.98 -6.89
C GLU A 403 -17.27 10.70 -7.74
N ARG A 404 -16.27 9.81 -7.58
CA ARG A 404 -16.27 8.46 -8.16
C ARG A 404 -16.41 7.41 -7.07
N ILE A 405 -16.92 6.25 -7.43
CA ILE A 405 -16.84 5.02 -6.62
C ILE A 405 -16.20 3.90 -7.44
N TYR A 406 -15.42 3.06 -6.77
CA TYR A 406 -14.79 1.87 -7.31
C TYR A 406 -15.67 0.64 -7.08
N LYS A 407 -15.94 -0.10 -8.15
CA LYS A 407 -16.67 -1.35 -8.18
C LYS A 407 -15.72 -2.51 -7.84
N THR A 408 -15.86 -3.12 -6.66
CA THR A 408 -14.87 -4.11 -6.19
C THR A 408 -15.04 -5.49 -6.81
N GLY A 409 -16.27 -5.87 -7.20
CA GLY A 409 -16.61 -7.27 -7.51
C GLY A 409 -16.76 -8.16 -6.27
N ASP A 410 -16.65 -7.61 -5.06
CA ASP A 410 -16.81 -8.33 -3.80
C ASP A 410 -18.24 -8.17 -3.27
N ILE A 411 -18.83 -9.26 -2.77
CA ILE A 411 -20.12 -9.26 -2.08
C ILE A 411 -19.89 -9.12 -0.58
N GLY A 412 -20.69 -8.28 0.05
CA GLY A 412 -20.67 -8.09 1.49
C GLY A 412 -21.98 -7.57 2.02
N LYS A 413 -21.97 -7.29 3.33
CA LYS A 413 -23.06 -6.63 4.03
C LYS A 413 -22.53 -5.73 5.13
N ARG A 414 -23.31 -4.73 5.51
CA ARG A 414 -23.07 -3.97 6.75
C ARG A 414 -23.91 -4.59 7.86
N THR A 415 -23.29 -4.89 8.99
CA THR A 415 -24.00 -5.39 10.16
C THR A 415 -24.75 -4.27 10.86
N SER A 416 -25.69 -4.64 11.73
CA SER A 416 -26.40 -3.69 12.61
C SER A 416 -25.46 -2.91 13.55
N SER A 417 -24.24 -3.43 13.78
CA SER A 417 -23.18 -2.73 14.55
C SER A 417 -22.28 -1.82 13.68
N GLY A 418 -22.58 -1.73 12.38
CA GLY A 418 -21.88 -0.93 11.39
C GLY A 418 -20.58 -1.56 10.87
N GLU A 419 -20.27 -2.81 11.20
CA GLU A 419 -19.11 -3.51 10.66
C GLU A 419 -19.43 -4.03 9.25
N ILE A 420 -18.44 -4.04 8.35
CA ILE A 420 -18.60 -4.65 7.04
C ILE A 420 -18.10 -6.10 7.09
N VAL A 421 -18.87 -7.02 6.52
CA VAL A 421 -18.52 -8.44 6.38
C VAL A 421 -18.38 -8.77 4.90
N PHE A 422 -17.25 -9.36 4.54
CA PHE A 422 -17.01 -9.92 3.21
C PHE A 422 -17.62 -11.32 3.11
N LEU A 423 -18.43 -11.57 2.08
CA LEU A 423 -19.16 -12.82 1.89
C LEU A 423 -18.65 -13.64 0.70
N GLY A 424 -17.87 -13.04 -0.20
CA GLY A 424 -17.33 -13.71 -1.38
C GLY A 424 -17.16 -12.77 -2.56
N ARG A 425 -16.95 -13.34 -3.75
CA ARG A 425 -16.80 -12.60 -5.00
C ARG A 425 -17.90 -12.92 -5.99
N ILE A 426 -18.23 -11.94 -6.83
CA ILE A 426 -19.16 -12.09 -7.95
C ILE A 426 -18.50 -12.84 -9.11
N ASP A 427 -17.20 -12.62 -9.30
CA ASP A 427 -16.42 -13.19 -10.38
C ASP A 427 -15.60 -14.42 -9.95
N GLU A 428 -14.96 -15.07 -10.91
CA GLU A 428 -14.09 -16.24 -10.69
C GLU A 428 -12.68 -15.86 -10.18
N GLN A 429 -12.46 -14.61 -9.73
CA GLN A 429 -11.16 -14.23 -9.20
C GLN A 429 -10.93 -14.94 -7.86
N VAL A 430 -9.86 -15.72 -7.78
CA VAL A 430 -9.45 -16.43 -6.56
C VAL A 430 -8.21 -15.78 -5.96
N LYS A 431 -8.16 -15.73 -4.64
CA LYS A 431 -6.95 -15.40 -3.87
C LYS A 431 -6.33 -16.71 -3.39
N ILE A 432 -5.05 -16.92 -3.69
CA ILE A 432 -4.35 -18.15 -3.33
C ILE A 432 -3.15 -17.74 -2.48
N SER A 433 -3.28 -17.96 -1.17
CA SER A 433 -2.24 -17.61 -0.17
C SER A 433 -1.98 -16.11 -0.02
N GLY A 434 -3.03 -15.29 -0.19
CA GLY A 434 -2.96 -13.83 -0.25
C GLY A 434 -2.94 -13.34 -1.69
#